data_AF-A0A2Z6AMZ4-F1
#
_entry.id   AF-A0A2Z6AMZ4-F1
#
_cell.length_a   1.000
_cell.length_b   1.000
_cell.length_c   1.000
_cell.angle_alpha   90.00
_cell.angle_beta   90.00
_cell.angle_gamma   90.00
#
_symmetry.space_group_name_H-M   'P 1'
#
loop_
_entity.id
_entity.type
_entity.pdbx_description
1 polymer ?
#
loop_
_entity_poly.entity_id
_entity_poly.type
_entity_poly.pdbx_seq_one_letter_code
_entity_poly.pdbx_strand_id
1 'polypeptide(L)'
;MKFHILLATALAGTMALSPAAPAFAWGHLAHAVIDRAAIEALPQDGPVFLRDYLDYITASATLPDKWRSSSEPFAKIEEDPNHGWFREQFDFLKPLPRSRHAFILALYREHLRIKDSDPAAAARMNVRWTGTLPYAAMEQYGQMVAEMRLLRAARVKGDAKQAIILEQNIAHTVVRLGHYIGDGAEPLHDSVNSDGWRGANPKGFTRDGKMVCPHRVDRLVC
;
A
#
# COMPACT_ATOMS: atom_id res chain seq x y z
N MET A 1 -48.00 42.32 -34.48
CA MET A 1 -46.55 42.41 -34.81
C MET A 1 -45.82 42.85 -33.55
N LYS A 2 -44.97 41.97 -32.99
CA LYS A 2 -44.10 42.18 -31.80
C LYS A 2 -44.91 42.40 -30.50
N PHE A 3 -44.75 41.65 -29.41
CA PHE A 3 -43.57 41.32 -28.62
C PHE A 3 -43.91 40.08 -27.77
N HIS A 4 -42.91 39.28 -27.39
CA HIS A 4 -42.80 38.48 -26.14
C HIS A 4 -41.86 37.29 -26.35
N ILE A 5 -40.56 37.54 -26.54
CA ILE A 5 -39.53 36.56 -26.17
C ILE A 5 -38.33 37.38 -25.71
N LEU A 6 -38.08 37.42 -24.40
CA LEU A 6 -36.78 37.77 -23.80
C LEU A 6 -36.93 37.62 -22.28
N LEU A 7 -36.57 36.44 -21.74
CA LEU A 7 -35.59 36.27 -20.66
C LEU A 7 -35.62 34.79 -20.20
N ALA A 8 -34.83 33.95 -20.86
CA ALA A 8 -34.57 32.60 -20.40
C ALA A 8 -33.15 32.18 -20.78
N THR A 9 -32.15 33.01 -20.46
CA THR A 9 -30.74 32.66 -20.66
C THR A 9 -29.87 33.43 -19.69
N ALA A 10 -29.59 32.86 -18.53
CA ALA A 10 -28.33 33.04 -17.79
C ALA A 10 -28.38 32.31 -16.43
N LEU A 11 -28.49 30.99 -16.42
CA LEU A 11 -28.16 30.21 -15.21
C LEU A 11 -27.67 28.80 -15.57
N ALA A 12 -26.61 28.72 -16.37
CA ALA A 12 -26.00 27.44 -16.73
C ALA A 12 -24.48 27.54 -16.97
N GLY A 13 -23.79 28.48 -16.31
CA GLY A 13 -22.41 28.86 -16.68
C GLY A 13 -21.33 28.78 -15.61
N THR A 14 -21.61 28.39 -14.36
CA THR A 14 -20.66 28.58 -13.25
C THR A 14 -20.37 27.33 -12.41
N MET A 15 -20.62 26.13 -12.93
CA MET A 15 -20.38 24.88 -12.21
C MET A 15 -19.26 24.02 -12.80
N ALA A 16 -18.18 24.64 -13.30
CA ALA A 16 -17.03 23.89 -13.78
C ALA A 16 -15.75 24.71 -13.59
N LEU A 17 -15.26 24.79 -12.36
CA LEU A 17 -13.86 25.10 -11.98
C LEU A 17 -13.75 24.98 -10.45
N SER A 18 -14.23 23.86 -9.88
CA SER A 18 -13.77 23.51 -8.53
C SER A 18 -12.33 23.02 -8.69
N PRO A 19 -11.32 23.70 -8.13
CA PRO A 19 -9.98 23.12 -8.07
C PRO A 19 -10.11 21.78 -7.35
N ALA A 20 -9.50 20.74 -7.91
CA ALA A 20 -9.43 19.44 -7.25
C ALA A 20 -8.88 19.69 -5.84
N ALA A 21 -9.65 19.28 -4.82
CA ALA A 21 -9.16 19.35 -3.44
C ALA A 21 -7.82 18.62 -3.40
N PRO A 22 -6.80 19.15 -2.72
CA PRO A 22 -5.53 18.47 -2.60
C PRO A 22 -5.78 17.10 -1.97
N ALA A 23 -5.52 16.04 -2.73
CA ALA A 23 -5.51 14.69 -2.20
C ALA A 23 -4.30 14.59 -1.26
N PHE A 24 -4.56 14.34 0.02
CA PHE A 24 -3.50 14.01 0.95
C PHE A 24 -2.94 12.64 0.55
N ALA A 25 -1.66 12.59 0.23
CA ALA A 25 -0.94 11.33 0.07
C ALA A 25 -1.05 10.50 1.35
N TRP A 26 -1.13 9.18 1.22
CA TRP A 26 -1.03 8.23 2.34
C TRP A 26 0.42 8.13 2.83
N GLY A 27 1.06 9.27 3.08
CA GLY A 27 2.39 9.32 3.68
C GLY A 27 2.34 8.97 5.16
N HIS A 28 3.41 9.29 5.88
CA HIS A 28 3.61 8.88 7.27
C HIS A 28 2.40 9.10 8.22
N LEU A 29 1.72 10.24 8.11
CA LEU A 29 0.58 10.54 8.97
C LEU A 29 -0.57 9.51 8.82
N ALA A 30 -0.89 9.10 7.60
CA ALA A 30 -1.97 8.16 7.36
C ALA A 30 -1.65 6.79 7.98
N HIS A 31 -0.46 6.26 7.70
CA HIS A 31 -0.01 4.99 8.29
C HIS A 31 0.03 5.05 9.82
N ALA A 32 0.58 6.11 10.40
CA ALA A 32 0.65 6.26 11.85
C ALA A 32 -0.74 6.34 12.50
N VAL A 33 -1.72 6.98 11.86
CA VAL A 33 -3.10 7.03 12.35
C VAL A 33 -3.78 5.66 12.29
N ILE A 34 -3.57 4.90 11.21
CA ILE A 34 -4.11 3.53 11.06
C ILE A 34 -3.54 2.63 12.15
N ASP A 35 -2.21 2.63 12.32
CA ASP A 35 -1.52 1.83 13.32
C ASP A 35 -2.01 2.18 14.74
N ARG A 36 -2.12 3.47 15.04
CA ARG A 36 -2.65 3.95 16.32
C ARG A 36 -4.07 3.44 16.57
N ALA A 37 -4.96 3.63 15.60
CA ALA A 37 -6.35 3.19 15.72
C ALA A 37 -6.44 1.67 15.92
N ALA A 38 -5.61 0.88 15.23
CA ALA A 38 -5.56 -0.57 15.38
C ALA A 38 -5.09 -0.99 16.78
N ILE A 39 -4.03 -0.37 17.32
CA ILE A 39 -3.50 -0.67 18.66
C ILE A 39 -4.46 -0.22 19.77
N GLU A 40 -5.08 0.95 19.64
CA GLU A 40 -6.05 1.47 20.58
C GLU A 40 -7.33 0.61 20.61
N ALA A 41 -7.73 0.04 19.48
CA ALA A 41 -8.88 -0.85 19.35
C ALA A 41 -8.63 -2.30 19.79
N LEU A 42 -7.41 -2.67 20.22
CA LEU A 42 -7.12 -4.03 20.68
C LEU A 42 -8.05 -4.45 21.84
N PRO A 43 -8.68 -5.63 21.77
CA PRO A 43 -9.50 -6.13 22.87
C PRO A 43 -8.60 -6.47 24.08
N GLN A 44 -9.19 -6.51 25.28
CA GLN A 44 -8.42 -6.71 26.52
C GLN A 44 -7.76 -8.10 26.62
N ASP A 45 -8.31 -9.09 25.92
CA ASP A 45 -7.74 -10.43 25.78
C ASP A 45 -6.77 -10.57 24.58
N GLY A 46 -6.55 -9.48 23.84
CA GLY A 46 -5.61 -9.39 22.74
C GLY A 46 -4.16 -9.14 23.19
N PRO A 47 -3.25 -8.84 22.23
CA PRO A 47 -1.86 -8.49 22.51
C PRO A 47 -1.70 -7.07 23.07
N VAL A 48 -2.33 -6.79 24.21
CA VAL A 48 -2.39 -5.43 24.81
C VAL A 48 -1.03 -4.84 25.18
N PHE A 49 0.02 -5.67 25.33
CA PHE A 49 1.39 -5.21 25.55
C PHE A 49 1.89 -4.30 24.42
N LEU A 50 1.31 -4.39 23.22
CA LEU A 50 1.68 -3.52 22.09
C LEU A 50 1.36 -2.04 22.36
N ARG A 51 0.47 -1.72 23.31
CA ARG A 51 0.22 -0.34 23.74
C ARG A 51 1.47 0.32 24.31
N ASP A 52 2.34 -0.45 24.96
CA ASP A 52 3.61 0.04 25.52
C ASP A 52 4.62 0.39 24.40
N TYR A 53 4.39 -0.10 23.18
CA TYR A 53 5.20 0.15 21.99
C TYR A 53 4.52 1.09 20.99
N LEU A 54 3.40 1.72 21.34
CA LEU A 54 2.60 2.52 20.42
C LEU A 54 3.40 3.64 19.73
N ASP A 55 4.21 4.37 20.49
CA ASP A 55 5.05 5.44 19.94
C ASP A 55 6.12 4.89 19.00
N TYR A 56 6.70 3.72 19.32
CA TYR A 56 7.65 3.04 18.44
C TYR A 56 6.99 2.60 17.12
N ILE A 57 5.81 1.99 17.20
CA ILE A 57 5.07 1.51 16.04
C ILE A 57 4.70 2.69 15.14
N THR A 58 4.05 3.71 15.70
CA THR A 58 3.57 4.87 14.93
C THR A 58 4.72 5.69 14.34
N ALA A 59 5.82 5.89 15.07
CA ALA A 59 7.01 6.56 14.54
C ALA A 59 7.69 5.76 13.39
N SER A 60 7.50 4.44 13.38
CA SER A 60 8.07 3.54 12.38
C SER A 60 7.11 3.18 11.23
N ALA A 61 5.89 3.74 11.21
CA ALA A 61 4.79 3.30 10.34
C ALA A 61 5.07 3.33 8.82
N THR A 62 6.10 4.07 8.39
CA THR A 62 6.56 4.13 6.97
C THR A 62 7.98 3.63 6.78
N LEU A 63 8.48 2.83 7.72
CA LEU A 63 9.80 2.22 7.60
C LEU A 63 9.94 1.38 6.32
N PRO A 64 8.92 0.60 5.87
CA PRO A 64 8.99 -0.08 4.57
C PRO A 64 9.21 0.87 3.38
N ASP A 65 8.57 2.04 3.36
CA ASP A 65 8.84 3.04 2.32
C ASP A 65 10.30 3.50 2.28
N LYS A 66 10.95 3.57 3.45
CA LYS A 66 12.36 3.98 3.54
C LYS A 66 13.31 2.95 2.96
N TRP A 67 12.96 1.66 2.97
CA TRP A 67 13.78 0.60 2.36
C TRP A 67 13.78 0.64 0.83
N ARG A 68 12.87 1.41 0.23
CA ARG A 68 12.72 1.57 -1.23
C ARG A 68 13.58 2.67 -1.84
N SER A 69 14.56 3.17 -1.09
CA SER A 69 15.52 4.16 -1.57
C SER A 69 16.42 3.59 -2.69
N SER A 70 16.70 4.41 -3.70
CA SER A 70 17.56 4.03 -4.83
C SER A 70 19.02 3.78 -4.42
N SER A 71 19.45 4.26 -3.25
CA SER A 71 20.80 4.03 -2.72
C SER A 71 20.97 2.60 -2.17
N GLU A 72 19.87 1.90 -1.90
CA GLU A 72 19.83 0.54 -1.34
C GLU A 72 19.12 -0.41 -2.33
N PRO A 73 19.70 -0.68 -3.51
CA PRO A 73 18.99 -1.32 -4.61
C PRO A 73 18.47 -2.73 -4.31
N PHE A 74 19.16 -3.49 -3.44
CA PHE A 74 18.73 -4.82 -3.03
C PHE A 74 17.54 -4.80 -2.07
N ALA A 75 17.51 -3.85 -1.12
CA ALA A 75 16.34 -3.66 -0.27
C ALA A 75 15.17 -3.14 -1.11
N LYS A 76 15.44 -2.21 -2.01
CA LYS A 76 14.44 -1.66 -2.91
C LYS A 76 13.76 -2.72 -3.77
N ILE A 77 14.52 -3.60 -4.41
CA ILE A 77 13.92 -4.61 -5.31
C ILE A 77 13.10 -5.66 -4.55
N GLU A 78 13.44 -5.92 -3.28
CA GLU A 78 12.70 -6.81 -2.40
C GLU A 78 11.39 -6.15 -1.92
N GLU A 79 11.45 -4.88 -1.54
CA GLU A 79 10.35 -4.19 -0.89
C GLU A 79 9.37 -3.55 -1.90
N ASP A 80 9.84 -2.98 -3.02
CA ASP A 80 9.00 -2.27 -4.02
C ASP A 80 7.70 -3.01 -4.39
N PRO A 81 7.71 -4.33 -4.67
CA PRO A 81 6.49 -5.05 -5.03
C PRO A 81 5.46 -5.17 -3.89
N ASN A 82 5.86 -5.02 -2.63
CA ASN A 82 4.99 -5.25 -1.46
C ASN A 82 4.01 -4.10 -1.19
N HIS A 83 4.07 -3.00 -1.95
CA HIS A 83 3.25 -1.79 -1.76
C HIS A 83 2.06 -1.69 -2.74
N GLY A 84 1.81 -2.73 -3.54
CA GLY A 84 0.68 -2.72 -4.46
C GLY A 84 0.15 -4.09 -4.83
N TRP A 85 -1.01 -4.09 -5.48
CA TRP A 85 -1.72 -5.28 -5.95
C TRP A 85 -2.50 -4.95 -7.24
N PHE A 86 -1.81 -4.83 -8.37
CA PHE A 86 -2.39 -4.31 -9.61
C PHE A 86 -3.18 -5.39 -10.36
N ARG A 87 -4.41 -5.68 -9.89
CA ARG A 87 -5.26 -6.81 -10.31
C ARG A 87 -5.51 -6.88 -11.80
N GLU A 88 -5.55 -5.75 -12.48
CA GLU A 88 -5.77 -5.70 -13.93
C GLU A 88 -4.65 -6.39 -14.71
N GLN A 89 -3.43 -6.44 -14.15
CA GLN A 89 -2.27 -7.04 -14.82
C GLN A 89 -2.28 -8.59 -14.78
N PHE A 90 -3.07 -9.20 -13.89
CA PHE A 90 -3.12 -10.66 -13.70
C PHE A 90 -4.55 -11.23 -13.65
N ASP A 91 -5.52 -10.56 -14.26
CA ASP A 91 -6.92 -11.04 -14.31
C ASP A 91 -7.09 -12.42 -14.98
N PHE A 92 -6.10 -12.84 -15.79
CA PHE A 92 -6.04 -14.19 -16.37
C PHE A 92 -5.83 -15.31 -15.34
N LEU A 93 -5.36 -14.98 -14.12
CA LEU A 93 -4.94 -15.97 -13.13
C LEU A 93 -6.05 -16.28 -12.12
N LYS A 94 -6.81 -17.34 -12.38
CA LYS A 94 -7.90 -17.81 -11.51
C LYS A 94 -7.83 -19.34 -11.33
N PRO A 95 -7.78 -19.88 -10.09
CA PRO A 95 -7.72 -19.16 -8.81
C PRO A 95 -6.35 -18.51 -8.56
N LEU A 96 -6.32 -17.49 -7.70
CA LEU A 96 -5.05 -16.90 -7.25
C LEU A 96 -4.26 -17.92 -6.40
N PRO A 97 -2.97 -18.16 -6.71
CA PRO A 97 -2.14 -19.04 -5.90
C PRO A 97 -2.02 -18.54 -4.45
N ARG A 98 -1.97 -19.44 -3.47
CA ARG A 98 -1.78 -19.06 -2.06
C ARG A 98 -0.34 -18.66 -1.72
N SER A 99 0.62 -19.05 -2.55
CA SER A 99 2.05 -18.81 -2.34
C SER A 99 2.56 -17.74 -3.29
N ARG A 100 3.30 -16.76 -2.74
CA ARG A 100 4.04 -15.74 -3.51
C ARG A 100 4.88 -16.37 -4.63
N HIS A 101 5.56 -17.47 -4.32
CA HIS A 101 6.42 -18.16 -5.29
C HIS A 101 5.61 -18.80 -6.42
N ALA A 102 4.47 -19.41 -6.11
CA ALA A 102 3.59 -19.97 -7.13
C ALA A 102 2.98 -18.87 -8.01
N PHE A 103 2.68 -17.70 -7.44
CA PHE A 103 2.26 -16.51 -8.19
C PHE A 103 3.36 -16.02 -9.15
N ILE A 104 4.60 -15.86 -8.68
CA ILE A 104 5.76 -15.48 -9.51
C ILE A 104 5.93 -16.45 -10.69
N LEU A 105 5.86 -17.76 -10.44
CA LEU A 105 5.96 -18.77 -11.49
C LEU A 105 4.80 -18.69 -12.48
N ALA A 106 3.59 -18.34 -12.03
CA ALA A 106 2.45 -18.14 -12.92
C ALA A 106 2.64 -16.91 -13.83
N LEU A 107 3.12 -15.80 -13.29
CA LEU A 107 3.47 -14.62 -14.09
C LEU A 107 4.54 -14.95 -15.14
N TYR A 108 5.57 -15.71 -14.77
CA TYR A 108 6.61 -16.11 -15.70
C TYR A 108 6.09 -17.04 -16.81
N ARG A 109 5.16 -17.95 -16.51
CA ARG A 109 4.52 -18.78 -17.54
C ARG A 109 3.70 -17.94 -18.51
N GLU A 110 2.97 -16.93 -18.01
CA GLU A 110 2.24 -16.03 -18.88
C GLU A 110 3.16 -15.16 -19.73
N HIS A 111 4.25 -14.64 -19.14
CA HIS A 111 5.31 -13.96 -19.88
C HIS A 111 5.77 -14.79 -21.08
N LEU A 112 6.12 -16.08 -20.87
CA LEU A 112 6.56 -16.97 -21.93
C LEU A 112 5.49 -17.24 -22.99
N ARG A 113 4.21 -17.25 -22.61
CA ARG A 113 3.09 -17.48 -23.52
C ARG A 113 2.89 -16.30 -24.48
N ILE A 114 3.07 -15.07 -24.00
CA ILE A 114 2.72 -13.86 -24.76
C ILE A 114 3.93 -13.11 -25.33
N LYS A 115 5.17 -13.46 -24.95
CA LYS A 115 6.39 -12.72 -25.34
C LYS A 115 6.54 -12.48 -26.85
N ASP A 116 6.09 -13.40 -27.69
CA ASP A 116 6.25 -13.29 -29.15
C ASP A 116 5.08 -12.55 -29.80
N SER A 117 3.87 -12.65 -29.22
CA SER A 117 2.66 -12.00 -29.75
C SER A 117 2.44 -10.58 -29.21
N ASP A 118 2.82 -10.33 -27.96
CA ASP A 118 2.75 -9.02 -27.30
C ASP A 118 3.94 -8.85 -26.33
N PRO A 119 5.12 -8.49 -26.87
CA PRO A 119 6.33 -8.29 -26.07
C PRO A 119 6.16 -7.20 -24.99
N ALA A 120 5.35 -6.18 -25.25
CA ALA A 120 5.14 -5.06 -24.34
C ALA A 120 4.34 -5.49 -23.11
N ALA A 121 3.29 -6.29 -23.27
CA ALA A 121 2.58 -6.89 -22.15
C ALA A 121 3.45 -7.92 -21.42
N ALA A 122 4.22 -8.73 -22.15
CA ALA A 122 5.13 -9.70 -21.56
C ALA A 122 6.14 -9.06 -20.61
N ALA A 123 6.71 -7.90 -20.97
CA ALA A 123 7.65 -7.16 -20.15
C ALA A 123 7.08 -6.72 -18.78
N ARG A 124 5.75 -6.66 -18.64
CA ARG A 124 5.04 -6.33 -17.39
C ARG A 124 4.56 -7.55 -16.60
N MET A 125 4.81 -8.77 -17.08
CA MET A 125 4.43 -10.00 -16.37
C MET A 125 5.47 -10.36 -15.30
N ASN A 126 5.58 -9.51 -14.28
CA ASN A 126 6.45 -9.70 -13.13
C ASN A 126 5.94 -8.90 -11.90
N VAL A 127 6.54 -9.15 -10.74
CA VAL A 127 6.09 -8.58 -9.46
C VAL A 127 6.20 -7.07 -9.38
N ARG A 128 7.10 -6.43 -10.14
CA ARG A 128 7.20 -4.95 -10.16
C ARG A 128 5.94 -4.27 -10.71
N TRP A 129 5.20 -4.96 -11.58
CA TRP A 129 4.03 -4.46 -12.30
C TRP A 129 2.72 -5.16 -11.93
N THR A 130 2.78 -6.13 -11.02
CA THR A 130 1.60 -6.85 -10.50
C THR A 130 1.46 -6.65 -9.00
N GLY A 131 2.57 -6.43 -8.29
CA GLY A 131 2.59 -6.29 -6.85
C GLY A 131 2.46 -7.63 -6.11
N THR A 132 2.78 -7.61 -4.83
CA THR A 132 2.77 -8.76 -3.92
C THR A 132 2.22 -8.41 -2.54
N LEU A 133 1.58 -7.24 -2.38
CA LEU A 133 1.12 -6.71 -1.10
C LEU A 133 0.34 -7.73 -0.24
N PRO A 134 -0.66 -8.47 -0.76
CA PRO A 134 -1.40 -9.43 0.07
C PRO A 134 -0.52 -10.58 0.56
N TYR A 135 0.48 -11.00 -0.22
CA TYR A 135 1.43 -12.00 0.23
C TYR A 135 2.33 -11.46 1.33
N ALA A 136 2.83 -10.22 1.18
CA ALA A 136 3.66 -9.57 2.20
C ALA A 136 2.90 -9.45 3.53
N ALA A 137 1.66 -8.96 3.49
CA ALA A 137 0.80 -8.87 4.67
C ALA A 137 0.61 -10.24 5.34
N MET A 138 0.28 -11.29 4.57
CA MET A 138 0.06 -12.63 5.13
C MET A 138 1.34 -13.28 5.66
N GLU A 139 2.49 -13.00 5.06
CA GLU A 139 3.79 -13.48 5.54
C GLU A 139 4.16 -12.81 6.88
N GLN A 140 3.96 -11.50 7.02
CA GLN A 140 4.15 -10.79 8.30
C GLN A 140 3.17 -11.26 9.37
N TYR A 141 1.90 -11.49 9.01
CA TYR A 141 0.93 -12.09 9.91
C TYR A 141 1.39 -13.47 10.41
N GLY A 142 1.93 -14.31 9.52
CA GLY A 142 2.51 -15.60 9.88
C GLY A 142 3.68 -15.49 10.85
N GLN A 143 4.60 -14.55 10.62
CA GLN A 143 5.72 -14.26 11.52
C GLN A 143 5.22 -13.81 12.89
N MET A 144 4.30 -12.85 12.94
CA MET A 144 3.69 -12.35 14.17
C MET A 144 3.05 -13.49 14.99
N VAL A 145 2.30 -14.39 14.34
CA VAL A 145 1.69 -15.55 15.01
C VAL A 145 2.76 -16.48 15.60
N ALA A 146 3.87 -16.71 14.89
CA ALA A 146 4.98 -17.52 15.40
C ALA A 146 5.67 -16.86 16.60
N GLU A 147 5.95 -15.56 16.53
CA GLU A 147 6.56 -14.79 17.60
C GLU A 147 5.66 -14.73 18.85
N MET A 148 4.35 -14.56 18.67
CA MET A 148 3.38 -14.60 19.78
C MET A 148 3.35 -15.97 20.48
N ARG A 149 3.58 -17.08 19.76
CA ARG A 149 3.72 -18.41 20.37
C ARG A 149 4.99 -18.49 21.22
N LEU A 150 6.10 -17.94 20.73
CA LEU A 150 7.36 -17.86 21.48
C LEU A 150 7.20 -16.99 22.72
N LEU A 151 6.51 -15.86 22.62
CA LEU A 151 6.25 -14.96 23.75
C LEU A 151 5.45 -15.68 24.85
N ARG A 152 4.38 -16.39 24.48
CA ARG A 152 3.61 -17.20 25.43
C ARG A 152 4.49 -18.26 26.11
N ALA A 153 5.35 -18.94 25.36
CA ALA A 153 6.26 -19.94 25.92
C ALA A 153 7.29 -19.32 26.88
N ALA A 154 7.86 -18.16 26.57
CA ALA A 154 8.79 -17.44 27.44
C ALA A 154 8.11 -17.01 28.75
N ARG A 155 6.88 -16.47 28.66
CA ARG A 155 6.08 -16.08 29.83
C ARG A 155 5.77 -17.27 30.74
N VAL A 156 5.39 -18.42 30.19
CA VAL A 156 5.15 -19.66 30.97
C VAL A 156 6.40 -20.13 31.70
N LYS A 157 7.59 -19.96 31.11
CA LYS A 157 8.87 -20.30 31.74
C LYS A 157 9.34 -19.28 32.78
N GLY A 158 8.66 -18.13 32.91
CA GLY A 158 9.11 -17.03 33.76
C GLY A 158 10.34 -16.29 33.22
N ASP A 159 10.65 -16.43 31.92
CA ASP A 159 11.79 -15.77 31.30
C ASP A 159 11.44 -14.34 30.87
N ALA A 160 11.44 -13.44 31.85
CA ALA A 160 11.08 -12.03 31.64
C ALA A 160 12.02 -11.32 30.64
N LYS A 161 13.30 -11.69 30.61
CA LYS A 161 14.28 -11.12 29.67
C LYS A 161 13.98 -11.55 28.24
N GLN A 162 13.62 -12.81 28.01
CA GLN A 162 13.22 -13.24 26.68
C GLN A 162 11.87 -12.65 26.27
N ALA A 163 10.93 -12.49 27.20
CA ALA A 163 9.63 -11.91 26.93
C ALA A 163 9.73 -10.47 26.39
N ILE A 164 10.49 -9.58 27.04
CA ILE A 164 10.63 -8.18 26.61
C ILE A 164 11.26 -8.05 25.21
N ILE A 165 12.21 -8.94 24.88
CA ILE A 165 12.83 -8.99 23.53
C ILE A 165 11.80 -9.42 22.49
N LEU A 166 11.01 -10.45 22.79
CA LEU A 166 9.97 -10.94 21.89
C LEU A 166 8.86 -9.91 21.69
N GLU A 167 8.47 -9.16 22.73
CA GLU A 167 7.49 -8.09 22.61
C GLU A 167 7.95 -6.99 21.64
N GLN A 168 9.22 -6.58 21.73
CA GLN A 168 9.79 -5.60 20.79
C GLN A 168 9.90 -6.15 19.36
N ASN A 169 10.29 -7.43 19.18
CA ASN A 169 10.30 -8.06 17.86
C ASN A 169 8.90 -8.07 17.24
N ILE A 170 7.90 -8.44 18.03
CA ILE A 170 6.50 -8.43 17.59
C ILE A 170 6.05 -7.01 17.23
N ALA A 171 6.43 -5.99 18.02
CA ALA A 171 6.14 -4.59 17.69
C ALA A 171 6.76 -4.19 16.34
N HIS A 172 7.98 -4.66 16.02
CA HIS A 172 8.59 -4.45 14.72
C HIS A 172 7.86 -5.20 13.58
N THR A 173 7.42 -6.43 13.82
CA THR A 173 6.58 -7.17 12.87
C THR A 173 5.24 -6.47 12.63
N VAL A 174 4.65 -5.87 13.67
CA VAL A 174 3.44 -5.05 13.58
C VAL A 174 3.66 -3.80 12.73
N VAL A 175 4.83 -3.15 12.81
CA VAL A 175 5.18 -2.03 11.89
C VAL A 175 5.07 -2.46 10.43
N ARG A 176 5.63 -3.63 10.07
CA ARG A 176 5.57 -4.14 8.69
C ARG A 176 4.14 -4.48 8.29
N LEU A 177 3.43 -5.23 9.14
CA LEU A 177 2.06 -5.65 8.87
C LEU A 177 1.12 -4.44 8.74
N GLY A 178 1.18 -3.51 9.68
CA GLY A 178 0.38 -2.29 9.72
C GLY A 178 0.58 -1.43 8.48
N HIS A 179 1.84 -1.27 8.06
CA HIS A 179 2.17 -0.60 6.81
C HIS A 179 1.47 -1.23 5.59
N TYR A 180 1.59 -2.54 5.38
CA TYR A 180 0.96 -3.22 4.24
C TYR A 180 -0.57 -3.22 4.29
N ILE A 181 -1.17 -3.26 5.48
CA ILE A 181 -2.62 -3.09 5.63
C ILE A 181 -3.04 -1.65 5.29
N GLY A 182 -2.24 -0.66 5.69
CA GLY A 182 -2.46 0.74 5.32
C GLY A 182 -2.41 0.95 3.81
N ASP A 183 -1.37 0.42 3.14
CA ASP A 183 -1.26 0.44 1.68
C ASP A 183 -2.42 -0.28 1.01
N GLY A 184 -2.85 -1.42 1.56
CA GLY A 184 -3.98 -2.19 1.01
C GLY A 184 -5.33 -1.49 1.15
N ALA A 185 -5.42 -0.47 2.01
CA ALA A 185 -6.60 0.38 2.16
C ALA A 185 -6.58 1.61 1.24
N GLU A 186 -5.44 1.88 0.57
CA GLU A 186 -5.30 2.94 -0.41
C GLU A 186 -5.80 2.45 -1.79
N PRO A 187 -6.84 3.08 -2.38
CA PRO A 187 -7.44 2.56 -3.62
C PRO A 187 -6.51 2.55 -4.85
N LEU A 188 -5.55 3.46 -4.96
CA LEU A 188 -4.63 3.52 -6.10
C LEU A 188 -3.53 2.45 -6.02
N HIS A 189 -3.22 1.90 -4.85
CA HIS A 189 -2.29 0.78 -4.65
C HIS A 189 -2.86 -0.55 -5.18
N ASP A 190 -4.15 -0.60 -5.54
CA ASP A 190 -4.81 -1.76 -6.17
C ASP A 190 -5.12 -1.53 -7.67
N SER A 191 -4.44 -0.58 -8.32
CA SER A 191 -4.61 -0.31 -9.75
C SER A 191 -3.30 -0.08 -10.51
N VAL A 192 -3.27 -0.48 -11.78
CA VAL A 192 -2.17 -0.17 -12.71
C VAL A 192 -1.91 1.34 -12.92
N ASN A 193 -2.81 2.20 -12.45
CA ASN A 193 -2.69 3.67 -12.49
C ASN A 193 -2.18 4.29 -11.19
N SER A 194 -1.58 3.50 -10.29
CA SER A 194 -1.08 3.93 -8.97
C SER A 194 -0.21 5.19 -9.01
N ASP A 195 0.71 5.26 -9.98
CA ASP A 195 1.67 6.36 -10.16
C ASP A 195 1.27 7.31 -11.30
N GLY A 196 -0.03 7.49 -11.52
CA GLY A 196 -0.58 8.35 -12.58
C GLY A 196 -1.21 7.58 -13.73
N TRP A 197 -2.06 8.28 -14.47
CA TRP A 197 -2.94 7.69 -15.48
C TRP A 197 -2.17 7.15 -16.69
N ARG A 198 -2.37 5.86 -16.98
CA ARG A 198 -1.80 5.16 -18.13
C ARG A 198 -2.86 4.95 -19.22
N GLY A 199 -2.45 5.11 -20.48
CA GLY A 199 -3.34 4.95 -21.64
C GLY A 199 -4.19 6.18 -21.99
N ALA A 200 -5.33 5.93 -22.65
CA ALA A 200 -6.27 6.97 -23.06
C ALA A 200 -6.85 7.68 -21.84
N ASN A 201 -6.77 9.01 -21.81
CA ASN A 201 -7.10 9.83 -20.65
C ASN A 201 -8.14 10.91 -20.99
N PRO A 202 -9.38 10.53 -21.35
CA PRO A 202 -10.40 11.46 -21.82
C PRO A 202 -10.86 12.45 -20.74
N LYS A 203 -10.61 12.13 -19.46
CA LYS A 203 -10.97 12.96 -18.31
C LYS A 203 -9.81 13.84 -17.81
N GLY A 204 -8.65 13.79 -18.46
CA GLY A 204 -7.52 14.67 -18.15
C GLY A 204 -6.88 14.44 -16.77
N PHE A 205 -6.91 13.21 -16.24
CA PHE A 205 -6.25 12.88 -14.97
C PHE A 205 -4.74 13.08 -15.01
N THR A 206 -4.12 13.30 -13.85
CA THR A 206 -2.66 13.44 -13.74
C THR A 206 -1.96 12.20 -14.26
N ARG A 207 -0.93 12.39 -15.10
CA ARG A 207 -0.14 11.30 -15.70
C ARG A 207 1.20 11.06 -14.99
N ASP A 208 1.60 11.97 -14.11
CA ASP A 208 2.75 11.78 -13.25
C ASP A 208 2.30 11.31 -11.85
N GLY A 209 3.15 10.55 -11.18
CA GLY A 209 2.94 10.12 -9.80
C GLY A 209 3.29 11.19 -8.78
N LYS A 210 3.39 12.47 -9.19
CA LYS A 210 3.74 13.56 -8.27
C LYS A 210 2.46 14.11 -7.67
N MET A 211 2.15 13.68 -6.45
CA MET A 211 1.17 14.38 -5.63
C MET A 211 1.75 15.76 -5.25
N VAL A 212 1.12 16.83 -5.72
CA VAL A 212 1.51 18.20 -5.35
C VAL A 212 0.98 18.46 -3.94
N CYS A 213 1.86 18.35 -2.95
CA CYS A 213 1.56 18.75 -1.58
C CYS A 213 1.60 20.30 -1.51
N PRO A 214 0.47 21.00 -1.22
CA PRO A 214 0.39 22.46 -1.37
C PRO A 214 1.31 23.28 -0.43
N HIS A 215 2.04 22.63 0.48
CA HIS A 215 2.75 23.28 1.59
C HIS A 215 4.24 22.92 1.70
N ARG A 216 4.90 22.44 0.64
CA ARG A 216 6.36 22.28 0.68
C ARG A 216 7.02 22.58 -0.67
N VAL A 217 7.86 23.61 -0.68
CA VAL A 217 8.60 24.12 -1.85
C VAL A 217 9.78 23.19 -2.22
N ASP A 218 10.14 22.24 -1.37
CA ASP A 218 11.28 21.38 -1.62
C ASP A 218 10.86 19.96 -2.02
N ARG A 219 11.14 19.65 -3.29
CA ARG A 219 11.02 18.34 -3.90
C ARG A 219 11.93 17.36 -3.17
N LEU A 220 11.37 16.50 -2.32
CA LEU A 220 11.85 15.16 -2.02
C LEU A 220 10.84 14.54 -1.04
N VAL A 221 10.12 13.53 -1.53
CA VAL A 221 9.23 12.61 -0.77
C VAL A 221 7.84 13.19 -0.42
N CYS A 222 6.81 12.60 -1.03
CA CYS A 222 5.51 12.37 -0.38
C CYS A 222 5.59 11.02 0.33
#